data_AF-A0A3D8GK75-F1
#
_entry.id   AF-A0A3D8GK75-F1
#
_cell.length_a   1.000
_cell.length_b   1.000
_cell.length_c   1.000
_cell.angle_alpha   90.00
_cell.angle_beta   90.00
_cell.angle_gamma   90.00
#
_symmetry.space_group_name_H-M   'P 1'
#
loop_
_entity.id
_entity.type
_entity.pdbx_description
1 polymer ?
#
loop_
_entity_poly.entity_id
_entity_poly.type
_entity_poly.pdbx_seq_one_letter_code
_entity_poly.pdbx_strand_id
1 'polypeptide(L)'
;MENNYQFWSGWDRIVYSLPDFLVALAVLLIGWFIAKAIEKGVYKALLKSNLDNRLFASATDKKFSSEKIISKVIYYLLLVFVFILFFNILGLNIIAGPLVAMLTAITSAIPSLLKAALILAVAWLLATGLSYLIKKGGRTLRVHQLAQKLNITKDSEGPGQLADRIAKIVFYLVLLMFLPGVLAALNIHGISEPFSNMLGSMLSFLPKLFSAALIILVGWFIAKLVRDIVTNLLQGIGLERLVERFGAKRLFEGTSLSSVIGTIAFVLILIPTVIAALERLDLKGISTPAIHMLNDVLAMIPNIIVAILMVLVGIWIGKWVNSFVSGLLDRAGFNGFLRGIGIGKGAAATVSLSKIVGTVAQVLIVLLFTVEALNLVGLDFLVTLATGVIAYLPNVLAAVIILMVGLWVGNFVKNLLASMLQGPHYGLLSSVAKYAVIAISIFMALDQLGVAASIVNAAFILTLGGLALAFGLSFGLGGREFAAKYLARFDQKLEQTTVVKPPAGKGEFQMGTGGQPGNQMNPGGQPGPNNQNKPFTDPNNHNPNDPDNPFHNL
;
A
#
# COMPACT_ATOMS: atom_id res chain seq x y z
N MET A 1 28.78 63.82 -25.92
CA MET A 1 27.87 64.47 -26.90
C MET A 1 27.66 63.50 -28.07
N GLU A 2 27.01 62.35 -27.84
CA GLU A 2 26.94 61.26 -28.84
C GLU A 2 25.54 60.63 -29.03
N ASN A 3 24.48 61.22 -28.45
CA ASN A 3 23.13 60.62 -28.47
C ASN A 3 22.10 61.34 -29.37
N ASN A 4 22.47 62.38 -30.12
CA ASN A 4 21.52 63.10 -30.99
C ASN A 4 21.56 62.71 -32.48
N TYR A 5 22.52 61.88 -32.91
CA TYR A 5 22.61 61.43 -34.31
C TYR A 5 21.77 60.18 -34.62
N GLN A 6 21.29 59.45 -33.61
CA GLN A 6 20.44 58.27 -33.83
C GLN A 6 19.01 58.63 -34.25
N PHE A 7 18.43 59.73 -33.76
CA PHE A 7 17.03 60.08 -34.06
C PHE A 7 16.83 60.53 -35.52
N TRP A 8 17.80 61.25 -36.09
CA TRP A 8 17.74 61.71 -37.49
C TRP A 8 18.11 60.63 -38.51
N SER A 9 18.93 59.64 -38.12
CA SER A 9 19.24 58.47 -38.98
C SER A 9 18.05 57.55 -39.27
N GLY A 10 16.99 57.63 -38.46
CA GLY A 10 15.74 56.89 -38.68
C GLY A 10 14.90 57.46 -39.83
N TRP A 11 14.94 58.77 -40.03
CA TRP A 11 14.21 59.46 -41.10
C TRP A 11 14.76 59.12 -42.48
N ASP A 12 16.09 59.02 -42.61
CA ASP A 12 16.71 58.56 -43.85
C ASP A 12 16.23 57.16 -44.22
N ARG A 13 16.16 56.23 -43.26
CA ARG A 13 15.67 54.87 -43.48
C ARG A 13 14.21 54.83 -43.96
N ILE A 14 13.36 55.70 -43.42
CA ILE A 14 11.95 55.83 -43.84
C ILE A 14 11.87 56.40 -45.26
N VAL A 15 12.64 57.44 -45.56
CA VAL A 15 12.67 58.08 -46.88
C VAL A 15 13.19 57.13 -47.95
N TYR A 16 14.20 56.31 -47.65
CA TYR A 16 14.69 55.27 -48.56
C TYR A 16 13.73 54.08 -48.74
N SER A 17 12.78 53.86 -47.82
CA SER A 17 11.76 52.80 -47.92
C SER A 17 10.45 53.22 -48.61
N LEU A 18 10.27 54.53 -48.90
CA LEU A 18 9.11 55.06 -49.61
C LEU A 18 8.87 54.41 -51.00
N PRO A 19 9.91 54.16 -51.83
CA PRO A 19 9.72 53.49 -53.11
C PRO A 19 9.16 52.06 -52.95
N ASP A 20 9.73 51.28 -52.04
CA ASP A 20 9.27 49.90 -51.78
C ASP A 20 7.84 49.88 -51.23
N PHE A 21 7.47 50.86 -50.42
CA PHE A 21 6.10 51.02 -49.95
C PHE A 21 5.11 51.30 -51.09
N LEU A 22 5.46 52.20 -52.01
CA LEU A 22 4.61 52.51 -53.18
C LEU A 22 4.51 51.31 -54.13
N VAL A 23 5.60 50.59 -54.35
CA VAL A 23 5.62 49.36 -55.15
C VAL A 23 4.75 48.28 -54.49
N ALA A 24 4.87 48.08 -53.18
CA ALA A 24 4.04 47.13 -52.44
C ALA A 24 2.55 47.51 -52.56
N LEU A 25 2.20 48.79 -52.38
CA LEU A 25 0.81 49.27 -52.51
C LEU A 25 0.25 49.06 -53.93
N ALA A 26 1.08 49.29 -54.95
CA ALA A 26 0.72 49.00 -56.34
C ALA A 26 0.47 47.50 -56.54
N VAL A 27 1.34 46.62 -56.02
CA VAL A 27 1.17 45.16 -56.08
C VAL A 27 -0.11 44.71 -55.37
N LEU A 28 -0.47 45.31 -54.23
CA LEU A 28 -1.70 45.00 -53.51
C LEU A 28 -2.95 45.34 -54.34
N LEU A 29 -3.00 46.55 -54.91
CA LEU A 29 -4.14 47.02 -55.71
C LEU A 29 -4.29 46.22 -57.01
N ILE A 30 -3.19 46.01 -57.72
CA ILE A 30 -3.16 45.23 -58.97
C ILE A 30 -3.50 43.77 -58.66
N GLY A 31 -2.88 43.19 -57.63
CA GLY A 31 -3.10 41.81 -57.22
C GLY A 31 -4.55 41.53 -56.80
N TRP A 32 -5.19 42.46 -56.09
CA TRP A 32 -6.61 42.36 -55.73
C TRP A 32 -7.52 42.31 -56.97
N PHE A 33 -7.27 43.18 -57.95
CA PHE A 33 -8.04 43.20 -59.19
C PHE A 33 -7.85 41.91 -60.00
N ILE A 34 -6.60 41.44 -60.10
CA ILE A 34 -6.26 40.17 -60.76
C ILE A 34 -6.95 38.99 -60.07
N ALA A 35 -6.89 38.89 -58.74
CA ALA A 35 -7.53 37.82 -57.98
C ALA A 35 -9.04 37.75 -58.25
N LYS A 36 -9.71 38.91 -58.31
CA LYS A 36 -11.15 39.02 -58.61
C LYS A 36 -11.48 38.67 -60.06
N ALA A 37 -10.60 38.99 -61.01
CA ALA A 37 -10.76 38.58 -62.40
C ALA A 37 -10.65 37.04 -62.53
N ILE A 38 -9.68 36.43 -61.87
CA ILE A 38 -9.49 34.97 -61.84
C ILE A 38 -10.69 34.28 -61.18
N GLU A 39 -11.21 34.80 -60.05
CA GLU A 39 -12.43 34.29 -59.40
C GLU A 39 -13.59 34.13 -60.39
N LYS A 40 -13.89 35.20 -61.14
CA LYS A 40 -14.99 35.21 -62.12
C LYS A 40 -14.74 34.23 -63.26
N GLY A 41 -13.49 34.13 -63.72
CA GLY A 41 -13.08 33.17 -64.73
C GLY A 41 -13.29 31.72 -64.28
N VAL A 42 -12.80 31.39 -63.08
CA VAL A 42 -12.99 30.06 -62.45
C VAL A 42 -14.47 29.76 -62.27
N TYR A 43 -15.26 30.69 -61.75
CA TYR A 43 -16.70 30.50 -61.55
C TYR A 43 -17.41 30.14 -62.86
N LYS A 44 -17.12 30.88 -63.94
CA LYS A 44 -17.69 30.62 -65.26
C LYS A 44 -17.25 29.26 -65.83
N ALA A 45 -15.99 28.87 -65.61
CA ALA A 45 -15.48 27.57 -66.03
C ALA A 45 -16.13 26.42 -65.27
N LEU A 46 -16.28 26.54 -63.94
CA LEU A 46 -16.94 25.54 -63.10
C LEU A 46 -18.43 25.38 -63.45
N LEU A 47 -19.15 26.48 -63.71
CA LEU A 47 -20.53 26.43 -64.20
C LEU A 47 -20.65 25.64 -65.52
N LYS A 48 -19.70 25.80 -66.43
CA LYS A 48 -19.68 25.06 -67.71
C LYS A 48 -19.50 23.54 -67.49
N SER A 49 -18.88 23.13 -66.39
CA SER A 49 -18.63 21.72 -66.07
C SER A 49 -19.82 20.97 -65.45
N ASN A 50 -20.91 21.68 -65.10
CA ASN A 50 -22.08 21.10 -64.40
C ASN A 50 -21.70 20.25 -63.17
N LEU A 51 -20.68 20.69 -62.44
CA LEU A 51 -20.11 19.96 -61.31
C LEU A 51 -21.17 19.69 -60.22
N ASP A 52 -21.97 20.70 -59.88
CA ASP A 52 -22.96 20.62 -58.79
C ASP A 52 -24.12 19.66 -59.08
N ASN A 53 -24.52 19.53 -60.35
CA ASN A 53 -25.53 18.55 -60.76
C ASN A 53 -25.01 17.11 -60.71
N ARG A 54 -23.71 16.90 -60.93
CA ARG A 54 -23.10 15.55 -60.90
C ARG A 54 -22.79 15.08 -59.49
N LEU A 55 -22.31 15.98 -58.62
CA LEU A 55 -21.91 15.63 -57.26
C LEU A 55 -23.09 15.60 -56.29
N PHE A 56 -24.11 16.44 -56.52
CA PHE A 56 -25.18 16.66 -55.55
C PHE A 56 -26.57 16.61 -56.20
N ALA A 57 -26.80 15.61 -57.06
CA ALA A 57 -28.08 15.39 -57.75
C ALA A 57 -29.26 15.13 -56.79
N SER A 58 -28.99 14.71 -55.55
CA SER A 58 -30.01 14.28 -54.58
C SER A 58 -30.31 15.30 -53.47
N ALA A 59 -29.73 16.50 -53.50
CA ALA A 59 -29.94 17.52 -52.48
C ALA A 59 -31.04 18.51 -52.92
N THR A 60 -32.20 18.45 -52.28
CA THR A 60 -33.43 19.20 -52.63
C THR A 60 -33.45 20.66 -52.20
N ASP A 61 -32.52 21.10 -51.35
CA ASP A 61 -32.52 22.45 -50.78
C ASP A 61 -31.09 23.01 -50.65
N LYS A 62 -30.58 23.60 -51.73
CA LYS A 62 -29.20 24.11 -51.78
C LYS A 62 -29.17 25.62 -51.57
N LYS A 63 -28.86 26.03 -50.34
CA LYS A 63 -28.65 27.45 -49.97
C LYS A 63 -27.37 28.06 -50.58
N PHE A 64 -26.40 27.24 -50.98
CA PHE A 64 -25.12 27.68 -51.56
C PHE A 64 -24.67 26.75 -52.70
N SER A 65 -24.30 27.31 -53.86
CA SER A 65 -23.74 26.54 -54.99
C SER A 65 -22.26 26.23 -54.75
N SER A 66 -21.89 24.97 -55.02
CA SER A 66 -20.53 24.45 -54.88
C SER A 66 -19.53 25.23 -55.75
N GLU A 67 -19.93 25.61 -56.97
CA GLU A 67 -19.12 26.41 -57.89
C GLU A 67 -18.76 27.78 -57.32
N LYS A 68 -19.74 28.43 -56.65
CA LYS A 68 -19.53 29.75 -56.02
C LYS A 68 -18.64 29.67 -54.78
N ILE A 69 -18.72 28.57 -54.04
CA ILE A 69 -17.85 28.33 -52.89
C ILE A 69 -16.41 28.14 -53.37
N ILE A 70 -16.19 27.25 -54.34
CA ILE A 70 -14.86 26.97 -54.88
C ILE A 70 -14.24 28.22 -55.49
N SER A 71 -15.00 29.01 -56.28
CA SER A 71 -14.47 30.24 -56.87
C SER A 71 -14.02 31.24 -55.80
N LYS A 72 -14.83 31.42 -54.73
CA LYS A 72 -14.47 32.30 -53.61
C LYS A 72 -13.25 31.81 -52.82
N VAL A 73 -13.12 30.50 -52.61
CA VAL A 73 -11.92 29.93 -51.96
C VAL A 73 -10.67 30.26 -52.76
N ILE A 74 -10.71 30.10 -54.09
CA ILE A 74 -9.60 30.46 -54.96
C ILE A 74 -9.30 31.97 -54.91
N TYR A 75 -10.33 32.83 -54.87
CA TYR A 75 -10.15 34.28 -54.68
C TYR A 75 -9.37 34.60 -53.39
N TYR A 76 -9.79 34.04 -52.25
CA TYR A 76 -9.11 34.30 -50.97
C TYR A 76 -7.69 33.72 -50.95
N LEU A 77 -7.46 32.56 -51.57
CA LEU A 77 -6.13 31.95 -51.66
C LEU A 77 -5.19 32.82 -52.49
N LEU A 78 -5.65 33.34 -53.64
CA LEU A 78 -4.90 34.30 -54.45
C LEU A 78 -4.65 35.62 -53.70
N LEU A 79 -5.62 36.08 -52.92
CA LEU A 79 -5.50 37.28 -52.11
C LEU A 79 -4.47 37.11 -50.97
N VAL A 80 -4.40 35.92 -50.36
CA VAL A 80 -3.31 35.55 -49.42
C VAL A 80 -1.95 35.59 -50.12
N PHE A 81 -1.85 35.07 -51.35
CA PHE A 81 -0.61 35.16 -52.14
C PHE A 81 -0.22 36.61 -52.44
N VAL A 82 -1.18 37.46 -52.80
CA VAL A 82 -0.96 38.91 -53.00
C VAL A 82 -0.48 39.57 -51.71
N PHE A 83 -1.06 39.23 -50.56
CA PHE A 83 -0.58 39.73 -49.26
C PHE A 83 0.83 39.24 -48.92
N ILE A 84 1.17 37.99 -49.22
CA ILE A 84 2.54 37.48 -49.04
C ILE A 84 3.53 38.30 -49.86
N LEU A 85 3.22 38.56 -51.14
CA LEU A 85 4.06 39.42 -52.00
C LEU A 85 4.19 40.83 -51.43
N PHE A 86 3.07 41.43 -51.01
CA PHE A 86 3.04 42.74 -50.37
C PHE A 86 3.95 42.81 -49.13
N PHE A 87 3.80 41.88 -48.19
CA PHE A 87 4.60 41.85 -46.97
C PHE A 87 6.08 41.55 -47.23
N ASN A 88 6.39 40.69 -48.21
CA ASN A 88 7.77 40.41 -48.60
C ASN A 88 8.46 41.63 -49.22
N ILE A 89 7.78 42.42 -50.06
CA ILE A 89 8.33 43.65 -50.63
C ILE A 89 8.62 44.68 -49.53
N LEU A 90 7.78 44.74 -48.50
CA LEU A 90 8.00 45.61 -47.34
C LEU A 90 9.08 45.10 -46.36
N GLY A 91 9.71 43.95 -46.62
CA GLY A 91 10.65 43.31 -45.68
C GLY A 91 9.99 42.81 -44.39
N LEU A 92 8.67 42.62 -44.38
CA LEU A 92 7.88 42.16 -43.24
C LEU A 92 7.75 40.62 -43.23
N ASN A 93 8.87 39.91 -43.35
CA ASN A 93 8.92 38.45 -43.44
C ASN A 93 8.29 37.76 -42.21
N ILE A 94 8.30 38.40 -41.04
CA ILE A 94 7.65 37.89 -39.81
C ILE A 94 6.14 37.74 -40.01
N ILE A 95 5.52 38.65 -40.76
CA ILE A 95 4.07 38.63 -41.06
C ILE A 95 3.78 37.71 -42.25
N ALA A 96 4.66 37.71 -43.25
CA ALA A 96 4.52 36.83 -44.42
C ALA A 96 4.70 35.34 -44.09
N GLY A 97 5.58 35.00 -43.14
CA GLY A 97 5.93 33.62 -42.79
C GLY A 97 4.74 32.71 -42.47
N PRO A 98 3.86 33.08 -41.50
CA PRO A 98 2.64 32.32 -41.21
C PRO A 98 1.70 32.18 -42.41
N LEU A 99 1.56 33.22 -43.23
CA LEU A 99 0.73 33.18 -44.44
C LEU A 99 1.29 32.20 -45.49
N VAL A 100 2.62 32.18 -45.67
CA VAL A 100 3.31 31.21 -46.53
C VAL A 100 3.10 29.79 -46.02
N ALA A 101 3.17 29.56 -44.71
CA ALA A 101 2.90 28.26 -44.11
C ALA A 101 1.45 27.81 -44.36
N MET A 102 0.46 28.70 -44.20
CA MET A 102 -0.94 28.42 -44.51
C MET A 102 -1.14 28.10 -45.99
N LEU A 103 -0.56 28.89 -46.89
CA LEU A 103 -0.64 28.65 -48.33
C LEU A 103 -0.02 27.30 -48.71
N THR A 104 1.13 26.96 -48.11
CA THR A 104 1.80 25.66 -48.33
C THR A 104 0.97 24.50 -47.79
N ALA A 105 0.33 24.66 -46.62
CA ALA A 105 -0.56 23.65 -46.05
C ALA A 105 -1.79 23.42 -46.94
N ILE A 106 -2.42 24.48 -47.46
CA ILE A 106 -3.60 24.36 -48.34
C ILE A 106 -3.22 23.77 -49.70
N THR A 107 -2.09 24.18 -50.29
CA THR A 107 -1.65 23.66 -51.59
C THR A 107 -1.22 22.20 -51.51
N SER A 108 -0.52 21.80 -50.45
CA SER A 108 -0.16 20.39 -50.19
C SER A 108 -1.36 19.52 -49.81
N ALA A 109 -2.44 20.13 -49.28
CA ALA A 109 -3.68 19.41 -49.00
C ALA A 109 -4.37 18.90 -50.27
N ILE A 110 -4.19 19.55 -51.44
CA ILE A 110 -4.87 19.12 -52.67
C ILE A 110 -4.38 17.73 -53.11
N PRO A 111 -3.06 17.48 -53.30
CA PRO A 111 -2.57 16.12 -53.58
C PRO A 111 -2.90 15.10 -52.49
N SER A 112 -2.87 15.50 -51.21
CA SER A 112 -3.11 14.60 -50.07
C SER A 112 -4.58 14.14 -50.02
N LEU A 113 -5.52 15.06 -50.26
CA LEU A 113 -6.96 14.78 -50.38
C LEU A 113 -7.25 13.83 -51.54
N LEU A 114 -6.60 14.03 -52.69
CA LEU A 114 -6.76 13.14 -53.84
C LEU A 114 -6.24 11.73 -53.54
N LYS A 115 -5.06 11.60 -52.91
CA LYS A 115 -4.51 10.31 -52.48
C LYS A 115 -5.45 9.61 -51.49
N ALA A 116 -5.94 10.32 -50.48
CA ALA A 116 -6.86 9.79 -49.48
C ALA A 116 -8.20 9.34 -50.10
N ALA A 117 -8.75 10.12 -51.03
CA ALA A 117 -9.96 9.77 -51.77
C ALA A 117 -9.77 8.50 -52.61
N LEU A 118 -8.60 8.35 -53.25
CA LEU A 118 -8.26 7.15 -54.01
C LEU A 118 -8.18 5.92 -53.10
N ILE A 119 -7.51 6.03 -51.94
CA ILE A 119 -7.43 4.94 -50.96
C ILE A 119 -8.82 4.56 -50.45
N LEU A 120 -9.69 5.54 -50.14
CA LEU A 120 -11.07 5.27 -49.72
C LEU A 120 -11.88 4.57 -50.81
N ALA A 121 -11.73 4.97 -52.08
CA ALA A 121 -12.42 4.33 -53.20
C ALA A 121 -11.99 2.85 -53.35
N VAL A 122 -10.69 2.58 -53.27
CA VAL A 122 -10.15 1.21 -53.28
C VAL A 122 -10.66 0.43 -52.06
N ALA A 123 -10.63 1.02 -50.87
CA ALA A 123 -11.12 0.40 -49.64
C ALA A 123 -12.61 0.02 -49.74
N TRP A 124 -13.45 0.91 -50.28
CA TRP A 124 -14.87 0.68 -50.48
C TRP A 124 -15.13 -0.46 -51.47
N LEU A 125 -14.36 -0.51 -52.56
CA LEU A 125 -14.44 -1.60 -53.55
C LEU A 125 -14.06 -2.94 -52.91
N LEU A 126 -12.94 -3.00 -52.19
CA LEU A 126 -12.50 -4.21 -51.49
C LEU A 126 -13.49 -4.65 -50.41
N ALA A 127 -14.00 -3.71 -49.60
CA ALA A 127 -14.99 -3.98 -48.56
C ALA A 127 -16.28 -4.55 -49.14
N THR A 128 -16.77 -3.97 -50.25
CA THR A 128 -17.96 -4.45 -50.95
C THR A 128 -17.73 -5.84 -51.54
N GLY A 129 -16.57 -6.08 -52.15
CA GLY A 129 -16.16 -7.38 -52.69
C GLY A 129 -16.11 -8.46 -51.61
N LEU A 130 -15.40 -8.22 -50.50
CA LEU A 130 -15.32 -9.15 -49.37
C LEU A 130 -16.69 -9.41 -48.75
N SER A 131 -17.49 -8.37 -48.53
CA SER A 131 -18.84 -8.48 -47.98
C SER A 131 -19.73 -9.35 -48.89
N TYR A 132 -19.65 -9.15 -50.20
CA TYR A 132 -20.37 -9.96 -51.17
C TYR A 132 -19.95 -11.44 -51.14
N LEU A 133 -18.65 -11.72 -51.07
CA LEU A 133 -18.13 -13.08 -50.94
C LEU A 133 -18.62 -13.77 -49.66
N ILE A 134 -18.68 -13.06 -48.54
CA ILE A 134 -19.19 -13.61 -47.26
C ILE A 134 -20.69 -13.90 -47.35
N LYS A 135 -21.49 -12.99 -47.91
CA LYS A 135 -22.94 -13.22 -48.11
C LYS A 135 -23.19 -14.43 -49.01
N LYS A 136 -22.42 -14.56 -50.10
CA LYS A 136 -22.54 -15.67 -51.05
C LYS A 136 -22.04 -16.98 -50.44
N GLY A 137 -20.93 -16.95 -49.70
CA GLY A 137 -20.35 -18.08 -48.99
C GLY A 137 -21.25 -18.60 -47.87
N GLY A 138 -21.82 -17.72 -47.06
CA GLY A 138 -22.73 -18.09 -45.97
C GLY A 138 -24.04 -18.72 -46.43
N ARG A 139 -24.47 -18.47 -47.67
CA ARG A 139 -25.63 -19.10 -48.29
C ARG A 139 -25.32 -20.45 -48.96
N THR A 140 -24.06 -20.70 -49.32
CA THR A 140 -23.62 -21.92 -50.00
C THR A 140 -23.04 -22.96 -49.05
N LEU A 141 -22.34 -22.52 -48.01
CA LEU A 141 -21.85 -23.38 -46.93
C LEU A 141 -23.05 -23.77 -46.04
N ARG A 142 -23.15 -25.07 -45.69
CA ARG A 142 -24.20 -25.62 -44.81
C ARG A 142 -24.06 -25.19 -43.35
N VAL A 143 -23.81 -23.91 -43.10
CA VAL A 143 -23.68 -23.30 -41.76
C VAL A 143 -24.96 -23.52 -40.94
N HIS A 144 -26.11 -23.67 -41.61
CA HIS A 144 -27.39 -24.09 -41.01
C HIS A 144 -27.27 -25.35 -40.14
N GLN A 145 -26.50 -26.37 -40.55
CA GLN A 145 -26.39 -27.64 -39.82
C GLN A 145 -25.46 -27.54 -38.59
N LEU A 146 -24.40 -26.73 -38.68
CA LEU A 146 -23.48 -26.47 -37.57
C LEU A 146 -24.11 -25.57 -36.50
N ALA A 147 -24.85 -24.54 -36.91
CA ALA A 147 -25.53 -23.63 -35.98
C ALA A 147 -26.58 -24.35 -35.12
N GLN A 148 -27.34 -25.27 -35.73
CA GLN A 148 -28.34 -26.07 -35.02
C GLN A 148 -27.69 -27.07 -34.05
N LYS A 149 -26.54 -27.67 -34.41
CA LYS A 149 -25.83 -28.65 -33.56
C LYS A 149 -25.15 -28.01 -32.34
N LEU A 150 -24.86 -26.72 -32.41
CA LEU A 150 -24.22 -25.96 -31.33
C LEU A 150 -25.22 -25.23 -30.42
N ASN A 151 -26.55 -25.38 -30.62
CA ASN A 151 -27.59 -24.74 -29.81
C ASN A 151 -27.45 -23.20 -29.68
N ILE A 152 -26.85 -22.54 -30.69
CA ILE A 152 -26.50 -21.11 -30.63
C ILE A 152 -27.72 -20.20 -30.85
N THR A 153 -28.85 -20.74 -31.34
CA THR A 153 -30.06 -19.95 -31.60
C THR A 153 -31.15 -20.24 -30.57
N LYS A 154 -31.08 -19.56 -29.42
CA LYS A 154 -32.30 -19.07 -28.76
C LYS A 154 -32.52 -17.66 -29.29
N ASP A 155 -33.26 -17.55 -30.39
CA ASP A 155 -33.99 -16.36 -30.87
C ASP A 155 -34.17 -16.43 -32.39
N SER A 156 -35.34 -15.96 -32.83
CA SER A 156 -36.02 -16.18 -34.09
C SER A 156 -35.40 -15.55 -35.35
N GLU A 157 -34.08 -15.59 -35.51
CA GLU A 157 -33.39 -15.07 -36.71
C GLU A 157 -32.68 -16.19 -37.48
N GLY A 158 -33.09 -16.41 -38.74
CA GLY A 158 -32.54 -17.48 -39.59
C GLY A 158 -31.04 -17.31 -39.86
N PRO A 159 -30.27 -18.41 -40.03
CA PRO A 159 -28.81 -18.38 -40.25
C PRO A 159 -28.30 -17.52 -41.42
N GLY A 160 -29.16 -17.22 -42.41
CA GLY A 160 -28.84 -16.26 -43.47
C GLY A 160 -28.63 -14.83 -42.96
N GLN A 161 -29.34 -14.44 -41.89
CA GLN A 161 -29.21 -13.12 -41.27
C GLN A 161 -27.88 -12.98 -40.51
N LEU A 162 -27.35 -14.06 -39.94
CA LEU A 162 -26.03 -14.06 -39.32
C LEU A 162 -24.93 -13.78 -40.35
N ALA A 163 -24.98 -14.43 -41.52
CA ALA A 163 -24.05 -14.17 -42.61
C ALA A 163 -24.15 -12.72 -43.12
N ASP A 164 -25.37 -12.18 -43.23
CA ASP A 164 -25.59 -10.79 -43.63
C ASP A 164 -25.06 -9.79 -42.58
N ARG A 165 -25.23 -10.07 -41.28
CA ARG A 165 -24.65 -9.28 -40.17
C ARG A 165 -23.13 -9.33 -40.18
N ILE A 166 -22.53 -10.53 -40.30
CA ILE A 166 -21.07 -10.71 -40.40
C ILE A 166 -20.52 -9.97 -41.63
N ALA A 167 -21.19 -10.07 -42.77
CA ALA A 167 -20.77 -9.38 -43.98
C ALA A 167 -20.81 -7.85 -43.84
N LYS A 168 -21.78 -7.30 -43.09
CA LYS A 168 -21.85 -5.88 -42.76
C LYS A 168 -20.72 -5.48 -41.79
N ILE A 169 -20.42 -6.30 -40.79
CA ILE A 169 -19.29 -6.09 -39.87
C ILE A 169 -17.98 -6.08 -40.66
N VAL A 170 -17.76 -7.06 -41.53
CA VAL A 170 -16.54 -7.14 -42.35
C VAL A 170 -16.43 -5.95 -43.30
N PHE A 171 -17.53 -5.48 -43.88
CA PHE A 171 -17.52 -4.26 -44.69
C PHE A 171 -16.94 -3.07 -43.92
N TYR A 172 -17.47 -2.80 -42.71
CA TYR A 172 -16.95 -1.70 -41.89
C TYR A 172 -15.55 -1.97 -41.35
N LEU A 173 -15.20 -3.21 -41.03
CA LEU A 173 -13.87 -3.59 -40.56
C LEU A 173 -12.83 -3.37 -41.65
N VAL A 174 -13.11 -3.75 -42.90
CA VAL A 174 -12.22 -3.47 -44.03
C VAL A 174 -12.08 -1.96 -44.22
N LEU A 175 -13.18 -1.20 -44.19
CA LEU A 175 -13.09 0.27 -44.29
C LEU A 175 -12.23 0.87 -43.17
N LEU A 176 -12.42 0.38 -41.93
CA LEU A 176 -11.63 0.75 -40.76
C LEU A 176 -10.15 0.37 -40.94
N MET A 177 -9.86 -0.77 -41.59
CA MET A 177 -8.50 -1.24 -41.85
C MET A 177 -7.72 -0.29 -42.78
N PHE A 178 -8.43 0.37 -43.71
CA PHE A 178 -7.86 1.36 -44.60
C PHE A 178 -7.83 2.77 -44.00
N LEU A 179 -8.57 3.04 -42.92
CA LEU A 179 -8.61 4.34 -42.26
C LEU A 179 -7.21 4.91 -41.91
N PRO A 180 -6.27 4.16 -41.29
CA PRO A 180 -4.94 4.71 -41.01
C PRO A 180 -4.19 5.08 -42.30
N GLY A 181 -4.38 4.33 -43.39
CA GLY A 181 -3.82 4.67 -44.71
C GLY A 181 -4.42 5.96 -45.29
N VAL A 182 -5.72 6.19 -45.09
CA VAL A 182 -6.41 7.43 -45.48
C VAL A 182 -5.89 8.62 -44.67
N LEU A 183 -5.78 8.47 -43.35
CA LEU A 183 -5.26 9.50 -42.45
C LEU A 183 -3.78 9.82 -42.74
N ALA A 184 -2.97 8.80 -43.03
CA ALA A 184 -1.58 8.98 -43.45
C ALA A 184 -1.50 9.72 -44.80
N ALA A 185 -2.36 9.38 -45.76
CA ALA A 185 -2.43 10.08 -47.04
C ALA A 185 -2.86 11.55 -46.89
N LEU A 186 -3.64 11.90 -45.86
CA LEU A 186 -3.98 13.27 -45.48
C LEU A 186 -2.87 14.00 -44.69
N ASN A 187 -1.70 13.37 -44.49
CA ASN A 187 -0.59 13.84 -43.67
C ASN A 187 -0.93 14.00 -42.16
N ILE A 188 -1.94 13.30 -41.65
CA ILE A 188 -2.35 13.34 -40.24
C ILE A 188 -1.60 12.26 -39.43
N HIS A 189 -0.27 12.34 -39.44
CA HIS A 189 0.61 11.31 -38.86
C HIS A 189 0.38 11.07 -37.36
N GLY A 190 0.10 12.14 -36.60
CA GLY A 190 -0.14 12.06 -35.16
C GLY A 190 -1.35 11.21 -34.75
N ILE A 191 -2.25 10.90 -35.68
CA ILE A 191 -3.44 10.05 -35.42
C ILE A 191 -3.32 8.71 -36.15
N SER A 192 -2.75 8.69 -37.36
CA SER A 192 -2.66 7.47 -38.17
C SER A 192 -1.80 6.38 -37.53
N GLU A 193 -0.69 6.75 -36.88
CA GLU A 193 0.25 5.78 -36.29
C GLU A 193 -0.35 5.04 -35.07
N PRO A 194 -0.86 5.71 -34.02
CA PRO A 194 -1.51 5.02 -32.91
C PRO A 194 -2.65 4.11 -33.38
N PHE A 195 -3.46 4.59 -34.33
CA PHE A 195 -4.56 3.80 -34.89
C PHE A 195 -4.06 2.56 -35.66
N SER A 196 -3.01 2.70 -36.47
CA SER A 196 -2.34 1.59 -37.15
C SER A 196 -1.79 0.56 -36.16
N ASN A 197 -1.17 1.01 -35.07
CA ASN A 197 -0.64 0.15 -34.01
C ASN A 197 -1.75 -0.60 -33.27
N MET A 198 -2.86 0.07 -32.95
CA MET A 198 -4.02 -0.56 -32.33
C MET A 198 -4.64 -1.62 -33.24
N LEU A 199 -4.85 -1.28 -34.51
CA LEU A 199 -5.40 -2.20 -35.50
C LEU A 199 -4.46 -3.39 -35.73
N GLY A 200 -3.15 -3.16 -35.83
CA GLY A 200 -2.13 -4.20 -35.92
C GLY A 200 -2.14 -5.12 -34.70
N SER A 201 -2.28 -4.55 -33.50
CA SER A 201 -2.42 -5.31 -32.25
C SER A 201 -3.68 -6.18 -32.27
N MET A 202 -4.82 -5.63 -32.68
CA MET A 202 -6.08 -6.37 -32.83
C MET A 202 -5.97 -7.50 -33.85
N LEU A 203 -5.33 -7.27 -35.00
CA LEU A 203 -5.09 -8.32 -35.99
C LEU A 203 -4.15 -9.41 -35.46
N SER A 204 -3.08 -9.04 -34.75
CA SER A 204 -2.16 -10.00 -34.13
C SER A 204 -2.80 -10.80 -32.99
N PHE A 205 -3.84 -10.26 -32.37
CA PHE A 205 -4.62 -10.94 -31.33
C PHE A 205 -5.42 -12.12 -31.91
N LEU A 206 -5.88 -12.06 -33.17
CA LEU A 206 -6.64 -13.16 -33.78
C LEU A 206 -5.85 -14.49 -33.81
N PRO A 207 -4.61 -14.56 -34.37
CA PRO A 207 -3.79 -15.76 -34.30
C PRO A 207 -3.48 -16.20 -32.87
N LYS A 208 -3.19 -15.25 -31.97
CA LYS A 208 -2.90 -15.52 -30.55
C LYS A 208 -4.11 -16.15 -29.86
N LEU A 209 -5.30 -15.61 -30.08
CA LEU A 209 -6.57 -16.10 -29.55
C LEU A 209 -6.83 -17.54 -29.95
N PHE A 210 -6.64 -17.85 -31.22
CA PHE A 210 -6.78 -19.23 -31.70
C PHE A 210 -5.78 -20.17 -31.01
N SER A 211 -4.51 -19.78 -30.92
CA SER A 211 -3.50 -20.60 -30.25
C SER A 211 -3.76 -20.78 -28.74
N ALA A 212 -4.22 -19.75 -28.04
CA ALA A 212 -4.60 -19.82 -26.63
C ALA A 212 -5.82 -20.74 -26.43
N ALA A 213 -6.84 -20.63 -27.29
CA ALA A 213 -8.00 -21.52 -27.26
C ALA A 213 -7.59 -22.98 -27.48
N LEU A 214 -6.66 -23.25 -28.39
CA LEU A 214 -6.12 -24.59 -28.63
C LEU A 214 -5.39 -25.13 -27.38
N ILE A 215 -4.55 -24.32 -26.74
CA ILE A 215 -3.84 -24.68 -25.49
C ILE A 215 -4.84 -25.05 -24.40
N ILE A 216 -5.88 -24.24 -24.18
CA ILE A 216 -6.90 -24.50 -23.17
C ILE A 216 -7.65 -25.80 -23.47
N LEU A 217 -8.05 -26.01 -24.73
CA LEU A 217 -8.78 -27.21 -25.14
C LEU A 217 -7.95 -28.47 -24.87
N VAL A 218 -6.69 -28.47 -25.32
CA VAL A 218 -5.78 -29.61 -25.14
C VAL A 218 -5.46 -29.83 -23.67
N GLY A 219 -5.10 -28.78 -22.92
CA GLY A 219 -4.75 -28.93 -21.52
C GLY A 219 -5.95 -29.25 -20.62
N TRP A 220 -7.16 -28.80 -20.94
CA TRP A 220 -8.38 -29.26 -20.27
C TRP A 220 -8.62 -30.75 -20.48
N PHE A 221 -8.42 -31.25 -21.71
CA PHE A 221 -8.52 -32.67 -22.01
C PHE A 221 -7.49 -33.49 -21.22
N ILE A 222 -6.23 -33.04 -21.21
CA ILE A 222 -5.15 -33.67 -20.43
C ILE A 222 -5.47 -33.66 -18.93
N ALA A 223 -5.87 -32.50 -18.38
CA ALA A 223 -6.21 -32.37 -16.97
C ALA A 223 -7.34 -33.32 -16.58
N LYS A 224 -8.38 -33.44 -17.42
CA LYS A 224 -9.51 -34.35 -17.19
C LYS A 224 -9.05 -35.81 -17.21
N LEU A 225 -8.22 -36.19 -18.16
CA LEU A 225 -7.66 -37.54 -18.22
C LEU A 225 -6.84 -37.85 -16.96
N VAL A 226 -5.98 -36.93 -16.53
CA VAL A 226 -5.17 -37.10 -15.31
C VAL A 226 -6.05 -37.21 -14.07
N ARG A 227 -7.08 -36.38 -13.92
CA ARG A 227 -8.06 -36.49 -12.83
C ARG A 227 -8.65 -37.88 -12.73
N ASP A 228 -9.15 -38.39 -13.85
CA ASP A 228 -9.86 -39.65 -13.90
C ASP A 228 -8.88 -40.81 -13.60
N ILE A 229 -7.64 -40.74 -14.11
CA ILE A 229 -6.56 -41.69 -13.77
C ILE A 229 -6.23 -41.64 -12.28
N VAL A 230 -5.92 -40.47 -11.73
CA VAL A 230 -5.55 -40.30 -10.31
C VAL A 230 -6.67 -40.78 -9.39
N THR A 231 -7.91 -40.42 -9.70
CA THR A 231 -9.08 -40.84 -8.93
C THR A 231 -9.21 -42.37 -8.90
N ASN A 232 -9.13 -43.01 -10.08
CA ASN A 232 -9.26 -44.46 -10.20
C ASN A 232 -8.11 -45.20 -9.52
N LEU A 233 -6.87 -44.70 -9.64
CA LEU A 233 -5.70 -45.29 -8.98
C LEU A 233 -5.81 -45.23 -7.45
N LEU A 234 -6.21 -44.08 -6.89
CA LEU A 234 -6.35 -43.92 -5.44
C LEU A 234 -7.50 -44.76 -4.87
N GLN A 235 -8.61 -44.88 -5.61
CA GLN A 235 -9.70 -45.80 -5.27
C GLN A 235 -9.24 -47.26 -5.30
N GLY A 236 -8.42 -47.64 -6.30
CA GLY A 236 -7.86 -48.98 -6.42
C GLY A 236 -6.92 -49.36 -5.27
N ILE A 237 -6.16 -48.39 -4.73
CA ILE A 237 -5.30 -48.56 -3.55
C ILE A 237 -6.14 -48.66 -2.26
N GLY A 238 -7.40 -48.19 -2.29
CA GLY A 238 -8.31 -48.24 -1.16
C GLY A 238 -8.07 -47.13 -0.14
N LEU A 239 -7.73 -45.92 -0.60
CA LEU A 239 -7.59 -44.74 0.27
C LEU A 239 -8.84 -44.51 1.15
N GLU A 240 -10.01 -44.89 0.66
CA GLU A 240 -11.29 -44.82 1.35
C GLU A 240 -11.25 -45.60 2.67
N ARG A 241 -10.65 -46.80 2.66
CA ARG A 241 -10.52 -47.65 3.86
C ARG A 241 -9.62 -46.98 4.90
N LEU A 242 -8.65 -46.19 4.46
CA LEU A 242 -7.75 -45.46 5.36
C LEU A 242 -8.51 -44.32 6.06
N VAL A 243 -9.30 -43.54 5.31
CA VAL A 243 -10.13 -42.45 5.86
C VAL A 243 -11.16 -42.97 6.87
N GLU A 244 -11.75 -44.13 6.57
CA GLU A 244 -12.69 -44.80 7.48
C GLU A 244 -12.02 -45.20 8.80
N ARG A 245 -10.78 -45.73 8.76
CA ARG A 245 -10.01 -46.09 9.97
C ARG A 245 -9.69 -44.89 10.86
N PHE A 246 -9.53 -43.71 10.27
CA PHE A 246 -9.28 -42.46 11.01
C PHE A 246 -10.58 -41.76 11.47
N GLY A 247 -11.76 -42.32 11.20
CA GLY A 247 -13.03 -41.75 11.63
C GLY A 247 -13.39 -40.41 10.96
N ALA A 248 -12.68 -40.04 9.89
CA ALA A 248 -12.80 -38.74 9.22
C ALA A 248 -13.96 -38.68 8.19
N LYS A 249 -14.85 -39.67 8.18
CA LYS A 249 -15.95 -39.79 7.20
C LYS A 249 -16.88 -38.57 7.20
N ARG A 250 -17.11 -37.95 8.36
CA ARG A 250 -17.95 -36.74 8.50
C ARG A 250 -17.40 -35.53 7.75
N LEU A 251 -16.09 -35.48 7.48
CA LEU A 251 -15.43 -34.36 6.79
C LEU A 251 -15.61 -34.43 5.26
N PHE A 252 -16.02 -35.58 4.73
CA PHE A 252 -16.13 -35.84 3.28
C PHE A 252 -17.52 -36.37 2.92
N GLU A 253 -18.57 -35.98 3.64
CA GLU A 253 -19.93 -36.41 3.30
C GLU A 253 -20.32 -35.90 1.90
N GLY A 254 -20.65 -36.83 0.99
CA GLY A 254 -21.03 -36.52 -0.40
C GLY A 254 -19.89 -36.57 -1.43
N THR A 255 -18.62 -36.77 -1.03
CA THR A 255 -17.49 -36.93 -1.97
C THR A 255 -16.45 -37.94 -1.45
N SER A 256 -15.76 -38.67 -2.33
CA SER A 256 -14.65 -39.54 -1.91
C SER A 256 -13.33 -38.78 -1.86
N LEU A 257 -12.46 -39.09 -0.90
CA LEU A 257 -11.13 -38.46 -0.79
C LEU A 257 -10.32 -38.61 -2.08
N SER A 258 -10.41 -39.76 -2.74
CA SER A 258 -9.77 -40.01 -4.03
C SER A 258 -10.26 -39.07 -5.13
N SER A 259 -11.56 -38.74 -5.15
CA SER A 259 -12.13 -37.77 -6.11
C SER A 259 -11.69 -36.33 -5.80
N VAL A 260 -11.56 -35.98 -4.52
CA VAL A 260 -11.02 -34.68 -4.10
C VAL A 260 -9.58 -34.54 -4.56
N ILE A 261 -8.72 -35.54 -4.32
CA ILE A 261 -7.33 -35.52 -4.76
C ILE A 261 -7.23 -35.49 -6.28
N GLY A 262 -8.07 -36.26 -6.99
CA GLY A 262 -8.15 -36.18 -8.45
C GLY A 262 -8.53 -34.77 -8.93
N THR A 263 -9.51 -34.13 -8.29
CA THR A 263 -9.94 -32.77 -8.62
C THR A 263 -8.85 -31.74 -8.32
N ILE A 264 -8.08 -31.92 -7.24
CA ILE A 264 -6.90 -31.09 -6.98
C ILE A 264 -5.88 -31.26 -8.10
N ALA A 265 -5.58 -32.50 -8.53
CA ALA A 265 -4.68 -32.75 -9.66
C ALA A 265 -5.20 -32.12 -10.97
N PHE A 266 -6.52 -32.17 -11.22
CA PHE A 266 -7.15 -31.46 -12.34
C PHE A 266 -6.85 -29.96 -12.30
N VAL A 267 -7.11 -29.32 -11.17
CA VAL A 267 -6.91 -27.87 -10.98
C VAL A 267 -5.42 -27.51 -11.11
N LEU A 268 -4.53 -28.31 -10.53
CA LEU A 268 -3.08 -28.09 -10.59
C LEU A 268 -2.51 -28.16 -12.01
N ILE A 269 -3.14 -28.90 -12.93
CA ILE A 269 -2.77 -28.92 -14.35
C ILE A 269 -3.47 -27.80 -15.12
N LEU A 270 -4.74 -27.54 -14.79
CA LEU A 270 -5.55 -26.55 -15.47
C LEU A 270 -5.02 -25.12 -15.26
N ILE A 271 -4.61 -24.76 -14.04
CA ILE A 271 -4.08 -23.41 -13.75
C ILE A 271 -2.88 -23.08 -14.64
N PRO A 272 -1.78 -23.86 -14.65
CA PRO A 272 -0.65 -23.60 -15.55
C PRO A 272 -1.02 -23.66 -17.03
N THR A 273 -1.99 -24.50 -17.41
CA THR A 273 -2.54 -24.49 -18.80
C THR A 273 -3.17 -23.14 -19.15
N VAL A 274 -4.02 -22.62 -18.26
CA VAL A 274 -4.68 -21.32 -18.44
C VAL A 274 -3.64 -20.21 -18.48
N ILE A 275 -2.64 -20.24 -17.59
CA ILE A 275 -1.51 -19.30 -17.59
C ILE A 275 -0.76 -19.35 -18.92
N ALA A 276 -0.42 -20.52 -19.44
CA ALA A 276 0.25 -20.67 -20.73
C ALA A 276 -0.58 -20.11 -21.89
N ALA A 277 -1.91 -20.27 -21.82
CA ALA A 277 -2.82 -19.66 -22.79
C ALA A 277 -2.87 -18.13 -22.66
N LEU A 278 -2.89 -17.58 -21.44
CA LEU A 278 -2.83 -16.14 -21.19
C LEU A 278 -1.50 -15.52 -21.66
N GLU A 279 -0.39 -16.21 -21.43
CA GLU A 279 0.93 -15.79 -21.94
C GLU A 279 0.94 -15.78 -23.47
N ARG A 280 0.30 -16.77 -24.10
CA ARG A 280 0.16 -16.81 -25.56
C ARG A 280 -0.69 -15.64 -26.11
N LEU A 281 -1.63 -15.12 -25.32
CA LEU A 281 -2.38 -13.89 -25.60
C LEU A 281 -1.56 -12.60 -25.36
N ASP A 282 -0.29 -12.71 -24.93
CA ASP A 282 0.55 -11.59 -24.46
C ASP A 282 -0.04 -10.83 -23.27
N LEU A 283 -0.86 -11.50 -22.44
CA LEU A 283 -1.44 -10.92 -21.23
C LEU A 283 -0.49 -11.02 -20.03
N LYS A 284 0.77 -10.58 -20.23
CA LYS A 284 1.85 -10.67 -19.23
C LYS A 284 1.52 -9.97 -17.91
N GLY A 285 0.77 -8.87 -17.97
CA GLY A 285 0.31 -8.15 -16.79
C GLY A 285 -0.60 -8.97 -15.86
N ILE A 286 -1.18 -10.06 -16.35
CA ILE A 286 -2.04 -10.96 -15.57
C ILE A 286 -1.36 -12.30 -15.34
N SER A 287 -0.70 -12.86 -16.36
CA SER A 287 -0.08 -14.19 -16.25
C SER A 287 1.10 -14.21 -15.29
N THR A 288 1.92 -13.14 -15.21
CA THR A 288 3.09 -13.12 -14.33
C THR A 288 2.73 -13.19 -12.84
N PRO A 289 1.85 -12.32 -12.29
CA PRO A 289 1.39 -12.48 -10.91
C PRO A 289 0.75 -13.86 -10.65
N ALA A 290 -0.02 -14.39 -11.61
CA ALA A 290 -0.63 -15.71 -11.48
C ALA A 290 0.42 -16.85 -11.42
N ILE A 291 1.52 -16.75 -12.17
CA ILE A 291 2.64 -17.70 -12.09
C ILE A 291 3.28 -17.67 -10.71
N HIS A 292 3.54 -16.47 -10.16
CA HIS A 292 4.09 -16.34 -8.82
C HIS A 292 3.17 -16.98 -7.77
N MET A 293 1.87 -16.67 -7.81
CA MET A 293 0.90 -17.29 -6.92
C MET A 293 0.85 -18.82 -7.06
N LEU A 294 0.92 -19.35 -8.28
CA LEU A 294 0.97 -20.79 -8.50
C LEU A 294 2.24 -21.40 -7.87
N ASN A 295 3.40 -20.78 -8.09
CA ASN A 295 4.66 -21.24 -7.52
C ASN A 295 4.65 -21.19 -5.99
N ASP A 296 4.11 -20.12 -5.41
CA ASP A 296 3.96 -19.96 -3.96
C ASP A 296 3.05 -21.06 -3.40
N VAL A 297 1.90 -21.31 -4.03
CA VAL A 297 0.97 -22.40 -3.63
C VAL A 297 1.64 -23.77 -3.77
N LEU A 298 2.39 -24.02 -4.85
CA LEU A 298 3.10 -25.28 -5.04
C LEU A 298 4.23 -25.47 -4.01
N ALA A 299 4.95 -24.41 -3.65
CA ALA A 299 5.96 -24.43 -2.60
C ALA A 299 5.36 -24.60 -1.19
N MET A 300 4.13 -24.11 -0.99
CA MET A 300 3.39 -24.26 0.26
C MET A 300 3.02 -25.73 0.53
N ILE A 301 2.75 -26.55 -0.50
CA ILE A 301 2.32 -27.95 -0.33
C ILE A 301 3.34 -28.78 0.48
N PRO A 302 4.65 -28.84 0.11
CA PRO A 302 5.66 -29.49 0.93
C PRO A 302 5.76 -28.90 2.35
N ASN A 303 5.73 -27.57 2.45
CA ASN A 303 5.91 -26.88 3.73
C ASN A 303 4.76 -27.12 4.70
N ILE A 304 3.52 -27.26 4.21
CA ILE A 304 2.36 -27.63 5.02
C ILE A 304 2.58 -28.99 5.69
N ILE A 305 3.15 -29.97 4.99
CA ILE A 305 3.44 -31.29 5.56
C ILE A 305 4.42 -31.15 6.73
N VAL A 306 5.51 -30.41 6.53
CA VAL A 306 6.51 -30.15 7.59
C VAL A 306 5.89 -29.38 8.75
N ALA A 307 5.05 -28.38 8.46
CA ALA A 307 4.35 -27.59 9.46
C ALA A 307 3.38 -28.43 10.31
N ILE A 308 2.61 -29.34 9.70
CA ILE A 308 1.74 -30.28 10.42
C ILE A 308 2.58 -31.15 11.36
N LEU A 309 3.69 -31.71 10.86
CA LEU A 309 4.60 -32.49 11.70
C LEU A 309 5.16 -31.65 12.84
N MET A 310 5.52 -30.39 12.59
CA MET A 310 6.05 -29.47 13.59
C MET A 310 5.03 -29.19 14.71
N VAL A 311 3.76 -28.97 14.37
CA VAL A 311 2.68 -28.82 15.37
C VAL A 311 2.48 -30.10 16.18
N LEU A 312 2.49 -31.28 15.53
CA LEU A 312 2.36 -32.56 16.22
C LEU A 312 3.50 -32.79 17.22
N VAL A 313 4.73 -32.47 16.83
CA VAL A 313 5.91 -32.48 17.70
C VAL A 313 5.74 -31.51 18.86
N GLY A 314 5.26 -30.29 18.60
CA GLY A 314 4.96 -29.29 19.64
C GLY A 314 3.94 -29.78 20.67
N ILE A 315 2.87 -30.47 20.23
CA ILE A 315 1.88 -31.06 21.14
C ILE A 315 2.51 -32.17 21.99
N TRP A 316 3.37 -33.00 21.40
CA TRP A 316 4.05 -34.07 22.12
C TRP A 316 5.03 -33.52 23.16
N ILE A 317 5.91 -32.59 22.76
CA ILE A 317 6.87 -31.93 23.66
C ILE A 317 6.13 -31.11 24.71
N GLY A 318 5.07 -30.39 24.35
CA GLY A 318 4.27 -29.61 25.29
C GLY A 318 3.66 -30.46 26.40
N LYS A 319 3.15 -31.66 26.09
CA LYS A 319 2.66 -32.61 27.11
C LYS A 319 3.76 -33.10 28.04
N TRP A 320 4.96 -33.35 27.49
CA TRP A 320 6.13 -33.72 28.28
C TRP A 320 6.54 -32.57 29.22
N VAL A 321 6.62 -31.35 28.70
CA VAL A 321 6.91 -30.13 29.47
C VAL A 321 5.88 -29.90 30.56
N ASN A 322 4.57 -30.08 30.30
CA ASN A 322 3.53 -30.01 31.32
C ASN A 322 3.85 -30.91 32.51
N SER A 323 4.06 -32.19 32.21
CA SER A 323 4.31 -33.23 33.20
C SER A 323 5.59 -32.95 34.00
N PHE A 324 6.63 -32.48 33.33
CA PHE A 324 7.89 -32.11 33.94
C PHE A 324 7.75 -30.89 34.86
N VAL A 325 7.19 -29.78 34.36
CA VAL A 325 7.01 -28.53 35.10
C VAL A 325 6.09 -28.75 36.30
N SER A 326 4.93 -29.38 36.10
CA SER A 326 4.02 -29.70 37.21
C SER A 326 4.69 -30.58 38.25
N GLY A 327 5.44 -31.61 37.83
CA GLY A 327 6.14 -32.51 38.74
C GLY A 327 7.24 -31.81 39.55
N LEU A 328 7.99 -30.88 38.94
CA LEU A 328 8.98 -30.07 39.65
C LEU A 328 8.32 -29.13 40.65
N LEU A 329 7.24 -28.44 40.27
CA LEU A 329 6.53 -27.53 41.17
C LEU A 329 5.87 -28.27 42.33
N ASP A 330 5.32 -29.46 42.09
CA ASP A 330 4.76 -30.33 43.12
C ASP A 330 5.85 -30.75 44.12
N ARG A 331 7.02 -31.20 43.64
CA ARG A 331 8.17 -31.56 44.50
C ARG A 331 8.75 -30.37 45.26
N ALA A 332 8.71 -29.18 44.67
CA ALA A 332 9.11 -27.93 45.31
C ALA A 332 8.11 -27.46 46.39
N GLY A 333 6.96 -28.13 46.55
CA GLY A 333 5.98 -27.79 47.58
C GLY A 333 5.10 -26.58 47.25
N PHE A 334 5.02 -26.16 45.98
CA PHE A 334 4.21 -24.99 45.57
C PHE A 334 2.72 -25.12 45.94
N ASN A 335 2.19 -26.36 45.96
CA ASN A 335 0.81 -26.60 46.40
C ASN A 335 0.58 -26.31 47.89
N GLY A 336 1.62 -26.47 48.72
CA GLY A 336 1.57 -26.16 50.16
C GLY A 336 1.59 -24.66 50.42
N PHE A 337 2.38 -23.91 49.65
CA PHE A 337 2.50 -22.45 49.77
C PHE A 337 1.15 -21.73 49.58
N LEU A 338 0.34 -22.11 48.58
CA LEU A 338 -0.96 -21.47 48.35
C LEU A 338 -1.98 -21.73 49.45
N ARG A 339 -1.99 -22.96 50.00
CA ARG A 339 -2.84 -23.27 51.17
C ARG A 339 -2.46 -22.42 52.37
N GLY A 340 -1.16 -22.11 52.54
CA GLY A 340 -0.65 -21.20 53.57
C GLY A 340 -1.09 -19.75 53.40
N ILE A 341 -1.35 -19.29 52.17
CA ILE A 341 -1.84 -17.93 51.88
C ILE A 341 -3.35 -17.78 52.12
N GLY A 342 -4.07 -18.88 52.36
CA GLY A 342 -5.52 -18.88 52.58
C GLY A 342 -6.35 -18.99 51.30
N ILE A 343 -5.71 -19.19 50.15
CA ILE A 343 -6.35 -19.50 48.87
C ILE A 343 -6.51 -21.02 48.80
N GLY A 344 -7.72 -21.52 49.09
CA GLY A 344 -8.01 -22.97 49.05
C GLY A 344 -8.91 -23.52 50.17
N LYS A 345 -9.48 -22.69 51.04
CA LYS A 345 -10.39 -23.13 52.12
C LYS A 345 -11.87 -23.32 51.70
N GLY A 346 -12.17 -23.43 50.39
CA GLY A 346 -13.54 -23.62 49.87
C GLY A 346 -13.57 -24.54 48.63
N ALA A 347 -14.78 -24.90 48.17
CA ALA A 347 -15.11 -25.96 47.19
C ALA A 347 -14.39 -25.95 45.82
N ALA A 348 -13.49 -25.00 45.56
CA ALA A 348 -12.54 -24.98 44.44
C ALA A 348 -11.22 -25.74 44.73
N ALA A 349 -11.25 -26.71 45.65
CA ALA A 349 -10.06 -27.34 46.27
C ALA A 349 -9.33 -28.41 45.43
N THR A 350 -9.57 -28.51 44.11
CA THR A 350 -8.97 -29.58 43.27
C THR A 350 -8.04 -29.08 42.17
N VAL A 351 -7.92 -27.76 41.95
CA VAL A 351 -7.00 -27.23 40.92
C VAL A 351 -5.65 -26.93 41.57
N SER A 352 -4.66 -27.81 41.36
CA SER A 352 -3.29 -27.57 41.83
C SER A 352 -2.61 -26.50 40.96
N LEU A 353 -1.97 -25.50 41.59
CA LEU A 353 -1.30 -24.43 40.85
C LEU A 353 -0.18 -24.98 39.95
N SER A 354 0.49 -26.04 40.40
CA SER A 354 1.45 -26.79 39.61
C SER A 354 0.90 -27.27 38.27
N LYS A 355 -0.37 -27.72 38.22
CA LYS A 355 -1.05 -28.12 36.98
C LYS A 355 -1.41 -26.92 36.11
N ILE A 356 -1.79 -25.79 36.71
CA ILE A 356 -2.04 -24.55 35.95
C ILE A 356 -0.74 -24.11 35.26
N VAL A 357 0.36 -23.99 36.01
CA VAL A 357 1.66 -23.55 35.47
C VAL A 357 2.18 -24.54 34.42
N GLY A 358 2.05 -25.85 34.65
CA GLY A 358 2.40 -26.87 33.66
C GLY A 358 1.55 -26.78 32.39
N THR A 359 0.24 -26.51 32.52
CA THR A 359 -0.66 -26.32 31.36
C THR A 359 -0.32 -25.04 30.60
N VAL A 360 0.01 -23.94 31.29
CA VAL A 360 0.47 -22.70 30.65
C VAL A 360 1.78 -22.93 29.91
N ALA A 361 2.74 -23.63 30.52
CA ALA A 361 4.00 -24.00 29.87
C ALA A 361 3.77 -24.88 28.63
N GLN A 362 2.83 -25.85 28.70
CA GLN A 362 2.42 -26.64 27.55
C GLN A 362 1.87 -25.78 26.42
N VAL A 363 0.92 -24.89 26.72
CA VAL A 363 0.32 -23.99 25.73
C VAL A 363 1.40 -23.11 25.10
N LEU A 364 2.34 -22.60 25.89
CA LEU A 364 3.49 -21.84 25.39
C LEU A 364 4.31 -22.62 24.37
N ILE A 365 4.69 -23.86 24.72
CA ILE A 365 5.47 -24.72 23.83
C ILE A 365 4.70 -25.02 22.55
N VAL A 366 3.43 -25.42 22.66
CA VAL A 366 2.58 -25.67 21.48
C VAL A 366 2.50 -24.44 20.59
N LEU A 367 2.34 -23.26 21.20
CA LEU A 367 2.21 -22.01 20.47
C LEU A 367 3.52 -21.61 19.79
N LEU A 368 4.69 -21.81 20.42
CA LEU A 368 6.01 -21.62 19.80
C LEU A 368 6.21 -22.52 18.56
N PHE A 369 5.89 -23.81 18.68
CA PHE A 369 5.93 -24.73 17.55
C PHE A 369 4.92 -24.37 16.46
N THR A 370 3.76 -23.82 16.85
CA THR A 370 2.75 -23.32 15.92
C THR A 370 3.27 -22.09 15.17
N VAL A 371 3.96 -21.16 15.83
CA VAL A 371 4.59 -20.02 15.17
C VAL A 371 5.60 -20.48 14.13
N GLU A 372 6.46 -21.45 14.48
CA GLU A 372 7.43 -22.01 13.54
C GLU A 372 6.73 -22.70 12.34
N ALA A 373 5.67 -23.46 12.62
CA ALA A 373 4.85 -24.08 11.57
C ALA A 373 4.20 -23.04 10.64
N LEU A 374 3.69 -21.94 11.18
CA LEU A 374 3.12 -20.83 10.40
C LEU A 374 4.19 -20.11 9.58
N ASN A 375 5.40 -19.96 10.12
CA ASN A 375 6.55 -19.36 9.45
C ASN A 375 7.00 -20.20 8.25
N LEU A 376 7.12 -21.52 8.41
CA LEU A 376 7.42 -22.45 7.30
C LEU A 376 6.42 -22.35 6.15
N VAL A 377 5.15 -22.10 6.47
CA VAL A 377 4.06 -21.97 5.50
C VAL A 377 4.02 -20.56 4.87
N GLY A 378 4.78 -19.59 5.39
CA GLY A 378 4.84 -18.22 4.88
C GLY A 378 3.67 -17.34 5.34
N LEU A 379 3.10 -17.61 6.52
CA LEU A 379 1.98 -16.83 7.07
C LEU A 379 2.47 -15.73 8.03
N ASP A 380 3.29 -14.81 7.53
CA ASP A 380 4.00 -13.76 8.30
C ASP A 380 3.09 -12.94 9.22
N PHE A 381 1.89 -12.62 8.74
CA PHE A 381 0.89 -11.92 9.54
C PHE A 381 0.53 -12.75 10.78
N LEU A 382 0.13 -14.02 10.61
CA LEU A 382 -0.24 -14.88 11.74
C LEU A 382 0.94 -15.13 12.69
N VAL A 383 2.16 -15.23 12.15
CA VAL A 383 3.40 -15.29 12.93
C VAL A 383 3.56 -14.06 13.81
N THR A 384 3.36 -12.86 13.26
CA THR A 384 3.47 -11.59 14.00
C THR A 384 2.46 -11.53 15.15
N LEU A 385 1.21 -11.91 14.88
CA LEU A 385 0.14 -11.89 15.87
C LEU A 385 0.43 -12.91 16.99
N ALA A 386 0.82 -14.13 16.63
CA ALA A 386 1.14 -15.18 17.60
C ALA A 386 2.37 -14.82 18.44
N THR A 387 3.40 -14.24 17.83
CA THR A 387 4.61 -13.74 18.53
C THR A 387 4.27 -12.60 19.48
N GLY A 388 3.36 -11.70 19.09
CA GLY A 388 2.84 -10.67 19.99
C GLY A 388 2.16 -11.25 21.23
N VAL A 389 1.36 -12.32 21.07
CA VAL A 389 0.75 -13.03 22.19
C VAL A 389 1.81 -13.69 23.09
N ILE A 390 2.85 -14.30 22.50
CA ILE A 390 3.98 -14.88 23.27
C ILE A 390 4.69 -13.80 24.07
N ALA A 391 4.99 -12.65 23.45
CA ALA A 391 5.69 -11.54 24.09
C ALA A 391 4.88 -10.94 25.25
N TYR A 392 3.55 -11.03 25.21
CA TYR A 392 2.68 -10.58 26.29
C TYR A 392 2.62 -11.57 27.47
N LEU A 393 2.91 -12.85 27.26
CA LEU A 393 2.76 -13.88 28.30
C LEU A 393 3.67 -13.70 29.54
N PRO A 394 4.97 -13.33 29.41
CA PRO A 394 5.82 -13.02 30.54
C PRO A 394 5.23 -11.94 31.45
N ASN A 395 4.59 -10.92 30.87
CA ASN A 395 3.94 -9.84 31.60
C ASN A 395 2.73 -10.34 32.40
N VAL A 396 1.90 -11.17 31.77
CA VAL A 396 0.77 -11.83 32.46
C VAL A 396 1.25 -12.68 33.64
N LEU A 397 2.32 -13.46 33.44
CA LEU A 397 2.90 -14.27 34.51
C LEU A 397 3.43 -13.41 35.65
N ALA A 398 4.19 -12.35 35.35
CA ALA A 398 4.69 -11.42 36.34
C ALA A 398 3.56 -10.74 37.13
N ALA A 399 2.48 -10.31 36.47
CA ALA A 399 1.30 -9.74 37.12
C ALA A 399 0.64 -10.72 38.11
N VAL A 400 0.47 -11.99 37.69
CA VAL A 400 -0.08 -13.05 38.57
C VAL A 400 0.83 -13.31 39.77
N ILE A 401 2.15 -13.33 39.57
CA ILE A 401 3.13 -13.50 40.65
C ILE A 401 3.05 -12.32 41.63
N ILE A 402 3.03 -11.09 41.14
CA ILE A 402 2.91 -9.87 41.96
C ILE A 402 1.63 -9.92 42.81
N LEU A 403 0.49 -10.32 42.24
CA LEU A 403 -0.75 -10.48 43.00
C LEU A 403 -0.63 -11.56 44.08
N MET A 404 -0.06 -12.73 43.76
CA MET A 404 0.15 -13.80 44.74
C MET A 404 1.03 -13.36 45.90
N VAL A 405 2.16 -12.70 45.61
CA VAL A 405 3.08 -12.17 46.62
C VAL A 405 2.38 -11.07 47.43
N GLY A 406 1.65 -10.17 46.79
CA GLY A 406 0.89 -9.11 47.45
C GLY A 406 -0.13 -9.61 48.46
N LEU A 407 -0.88 -10.66 48.12
CA LEU A 407 -1.82 -11.32 49.03
C LEU A 407 -1.10 -11.98 50.21
N TRP A 408 0.05 -12.62 49.96
CA TRP A 408 0.87 -13.23 51.02
C TRP A 408 1.44 -12.17 51.98
N VAL A 409 2.11 -11.14 51.44
CA VAL A 409 2.70 -10.05 52.23
C VAL A 409 1.60 -9.30 53.00
N GLY A 410 0.46 -9.01 52.38
CA GLY A 410 -0.65 -8.34 53.06
C GLY A 410 -1.18 -9.13 54.26
N ASN A 411 -1.30 -10.46 54.12
CA ASN A 411 -1.69 -11.33 55.23
C ASN A 411 -0.59 -11.42 56.31
N PHE A 412 0.68 -11.47 55.90
CA PHE A 412 1.81 -11.46 56.83
C PHE A 412 1.83 -10.16 57.66
N VAL A 413 1.68 -9.01 57.01
CA VAL A 413 1.61 -7.69 57.65
C VAL A 413 0.43 -7.63 58.62
N LYS A 414 -0.76 -8.13 58.23
CA LYS A 414 -1.91 -8.21 59.15
C LYS A 414 -1.57 -8.95 60.43
N ASN A 415 -0.97 -10.14 60.29
CA ASN A 415 -0.67 -11.02 61.40
C ASN A 415 0.41 -10.42 62.30
N LEU A 416 1.46 -9.84 61.71
CA LEU A 416 2.53 -9.16 62.44
C LEU A 416 2.00 -7.99 63.28
N LEU A 417 1.17 -7.13 62.67
CA LEU A 417 0.55 -6.01 63.38
C LEU A 417 -0.43 -6.49 64.46
N ALA A 418 -1.21 -7.54 64.19
CA ALA A 418 -2.11 -8.12 65.17
C ALA A 418 -1.38 -8.73 66.38
N SER A 419 -0.13 -9.19 66.20
CA SER A 419 0.69 -9.73 67.29
C SER A 419 1.42 -8.67 68.11
N MET A 420 1.78 -7.52 67.51
CA MET A 420 2.54 -6.47 68.19
C MET A 420 1.67 -5.42 68.91
N LEU A 421 0.39 -5.32 68.54
CA LEU A 421 -0.52 -4.28 69.04
C LEU A 421 -1.55 -4.86 70.02
N GLN A 422 -1.68 -4.29 71.22
CA GLN A 422 -2.60 -4.78 72.27
C GLN A 422 -3.69 -3.74 72.65
N GLY A 423 -4.98 -4.07 72.47
CA GLY A 423 -6.17 -3.34 72.97
C GLY A 423 -7.42 -3.35 72.04
N PRO A 424 -8.46 -2.50 72.29
CA PRO A 424 -9.81 -2.69 71.72
C PRO A 424 -10.00 -2.32 70.23
N HIS A 425 -9.16 -1.46 69.64
CA HIS A 425 -9.36 -0.90 68.28
C HIS A 425 -8.30 -1.29 67.24
N TYR A 426 -7.37 -2.20 67.56
CA TYR A 426 -6.22 -2.53 66.69
C TYR A 426 -6.54 -3.47 65.51
N GLY A 427 -7.71 -4.12 65.52
CA GLY A 427 -8.18 -4.95 64.41
C GLY A 427 -8.40 -4.15 63.11
N LEU A 428 -8.74 -2.86 63.24
CA LEU A 428 -8.89 -1.95 62.11
C LEU A 428 -7.54 -1.61 61.48
N LEU A 429 -6.54 -1.25 62.29
CA LEU A 429 -5.23 -0.82 61.79
C LEU A 429 -4.49 -1.94 61.04
N SER A 430 -4.52 -3.17 61.58
CA SER A 430 -3.95 -4.36 60.93
C SER A 430 -4.67 -4.72 59.62
N SER A 431 -5.99 -4.51 59.54
CA SER A 431 -6.77 -4.75 58.33
C SER A 431 -6.51 -3.69 57.26
N VAL A 432 -6.42 -2.41 57.64
CA VAL A 432 -6.06 -1.30 56.74
C VAL A 432 -4.68 -1.54 56.13
N ALA A 433 -3.69 -1.95 56.95
CA ALA A 433 -2.35 -2.25 56.46
C ALA A 433 -2.35 -3.39 55.43
N LYS A 434 -3.11 -4.48 55.67
CA LYS A 434 -3.29 -5.56 54.69
C LYS A 434 -3.86 -5.05 53.36
N TYR A 435 -4.97 -4.32 53.42
CA TYR A 435 -5.64 -3.86 52.21
C TYR A 435 -4.81 -2.81 51.47
N ALA A 436 -4.00 -2.01 52.17
CA ALA A 436 -3.03 -1.11 51.55
C ALA A 436 -1.97 -1.88 50.73
N VAL A 437 -1.38 -2.95 51.29
CA VAL A 437 -0.41 -3.79 50.58
C VAL A 437 -1.04 -4.48 49.36
N ILE A 438 -2.27 -4.99 49.51
CA ILE A 438 -3.00 -5.62 48.39
C ILE A 438 -3.30 -4.59 47.30
N ALA A 439 -3.76 -3.39 47.66
CA ALA A 439 -4.04 -2.32 46.70
C ALA A 439 -2.79 -1.96 45.88
N ILE A 440 -1.63 -1.77 46.54
CA ILE A 440 -0.35 -1.52 45.87
C ILE A 440 -0.01 -2.64 44.89
N SER A 441 -0.20 -3.89 45.31
CA SER A 441 0.10 -5.06 44.48
C SER A 441 -0.82 -5.17 43.27
N ILE A 442 -2.09 -4.78 43.40
CA ILE A 442 -3.03 -4.70 42.27
C ILE A 442 -2.57 -3.66 41.26
N PHE A 443 -2.19 -2.46 41.71
CA PHE A 443 -1.69 -1.42 40.81
C PHE A 443 -0.41 -1.85 40.09
N MET A 444 0.52 -2.49 40.80
CA MET A 444 1.77 -3.01 40.21
C MET A 444 1.50 -4.15 39.20
N ALA A 445 0.50 -4.99 39.46
CA ALA A 445 0.08 -6.02 38.51
C ALA A 445 -0.59 -5.43 37.26
N LEU A 446 -1.41 -4.38 37.40
CA LEU A 446 -2.01 -3.65 36.28
C LEU A 446 -0.96 -2.96 35.40
N ASP A 447 0.07 -2.38 36.03
CA ASP A 447 1.22 -1.79 35.34
C ASP A 447 1.97 -2.84 34.51
N GLN A 448 2.25 -4.02 35.09
CA GLN A 448 2.88 -5.12 34.37
C GLN A 448 2.04 -5.61 33.18
N LEU A 449 0.71 -5.64 33.30
CA LEU A 449 -0.20 -5.98 32.19
C LEU A 449 -0.24 -4.92 31.08
N GLY A 450 0.38 -3.76 31.28
CA GLY A 450 0.36 -2.63 30.34
C GLY A 450 -1.01 -1.96 30.24
N VAL A 451 -1.91 -2.18 31.20
CA VAL A 451 -3.26 -1.63 31.17
C VAL A 451 -3.21 -0.17 31.58
N ALA A 452 -3.16 0.71 30.57
CA ALA A 452 -3.12 2.15 30.74
C ALA A 452 -2.14 2.58 31.86
N ALA A 453 -0.90 2.11 31.77
CA ALA A 453 0.13 2.29 32.79
C ALA A 453 0.27 3.76 33.24
N SER A 454 0.13 4.71 32.31
CA SER A 454 0.14 6.15 32.64
C SER A 454 -1.04 6.57 33.54
N ILE A 455 -2.25 6.07 33.27
CA ILE A 455 -3.45 6.34 34.08
C ILE A 455 -3.30 5.68 35.45
N VAL A 456 -2.86 4.43 35.49
CA VAL A 456 -2.63 3.68 36.74
C VAL A 456 -1.58 4.36 37.61
N ASN A 457 -0.42 4.71 37.05
CA ASN A 457 0.65 5.39 37.77
C ASN A 457 0.23 6.78 38.24
N ALA A 458 -0.48 7.56 37.41
CA ALA A 458 -1.01 8.86 37.82
C ALA A 458 -2.02 8.72 38.97
N ALA A 459 -2.98 7.80 38.87
CA ALA A 459 -3.95 7.54 39.92
C ALA A 459 -3.27 7.13 41.24
N PHE A 460 -2.24 6.29 41.16
CA PHE A 460 -1.44 5.88 42.32
C PHE A 460 -0.68 7.06 42.95
N ILE A 461 0.05 7.84 42.15
CA ILE A 461 0.80 9.02 42.61
C ILE A 461 -0.15 10.04 43.24
N LEU A 462 -1.31 10.31 42.62
CA LEU A 462 -2.31 11.24 43.14
C LEU A 462 -2.96 10.72 44.42
N THR A 463 -3.27 9.42 44.50
CA THR A 463 -3.88 8.83 45.70
C THR A 463 -2.90 8.82 46.87
N LEU A 464 -1.67 8.34 46.67
CA LEU A 464 -0.64 8.36 47.70
C LEU A 464 -0.23 9.78 48.06
N GLY A 465 -0.06 10.65 47.06
CA GLY A 465 0.24 12.07 47.27
C GLY A 465 -0.86 12.77 48.07
N GLY A 466 -2.12 12.51 47.75
CA GLY A 466 -3.28 13.03 48.47
C GLY A 466 -3.34 12.53 49.92
N LEU A 467 -3.10 11.23 50.14
CA LEU A 467 -3.01 10.68 51.50
C LEU A 467 -1.82 11.28 52.27
N ALA A 468 -0.65 11.39 51.65
CA ALA A 468 0.53 11.98 52.26
C ALA A 468 0.30 13.45 52.64
N LEU A 469 -0.36 14.23 51.79
CA LEU A 469 -0.78 15.60 52.09
C LEU A 469 -1.80 15.65 53.22
N ALA A 470 -2.83 14.79 53.20
CA ALA A 470 -3.84 14.74 54.25
C ALA A 470 -3.23 14.39 55.62
N PHE A 471 -2.36 13.37 55.68
CA PHE A 471 -1.62 13.03 56.89
C PHE A 471 -0.67 14.15 57.30
N GLY A 472 0.12 14.69 56.37
CA GLY A 472 1.05 15.79 56.64
C GLY A 472 0.35 17.02 57.22
N LEU A 473 -0.79 17.42 56.65
CA LEU A 473 -1.57 18.57 57.13
C LEU A 473 -2.25 18.28 58.48
N SER A 474 -2.83 17.09 58.66
CA SER A 474 -3.47 16.72 59.94
C SER A 474 -2.47 16.67 61.11
N PHE A 475 -1.28 16.11 60.91
CA PHE A 475 -0.22 16.11 61.91
C PHE A 475 0.45 17.48 62.06
N GLY A 476 0.69 18.20 60.96
CA GLY A 476 1.35 19.51 60.98
C GLY A 476 0.49 20.60 61.65
N LEU A 477 -0.79 20.66 61.31
CA LEU A 477 -1.72 21.64 61.90
C LEU A 477 -2.23 21.19 63.27
N GLY A 478 -2.57 19.91 63.44
CA GLY A 478 -3.10 19.37 64.70
C GLY A 478 -2.04 19.05 65.77
N GLY A 479 -0.78 18.88 65.38
CA GLY A 479 0.35 18.61 66.29
C GLY A 479 1.10 19.86 66.74
N ARG A 480 0.68 21.05 66.30
CA ARG A 480 1.37 22.31 66.55
C ARG A 480 1.53 22.59 68.05
N GLU A 481 0.49 22.45 68.85
CA GLU A 481 0.57 22.69 70.30
C GLU A 481 1.45 21.65 71.01
N PHE A 482 1.43 20.41 70.53
CA PHE A 482 2.27 19.34 71.07
C PHE A 482 3.76 19.62 70.80
N ALA A 483 4.09 20.00 69.56
CA ALA A 483 5.45 20.38 69.17
C ALA A 483 5.93 21.60 69.97
N ALA A 484 5.08 22.64 70.11
CA ALA A 484 5.40 23.83 70.89
C ALA A 484 5.72 23.51 72.36
N LYS A 485 4.93 22.63 73.00
CA LYS A 485 5.20 22.19 74.38
C LYS A 485 6.49 21.39 74.52
N TYR A 486 6.82 20.56 73.53
CA TYR A 486 8.04 19.76 73.57
C TYR A 486 9.28 20.62 73.36
N LEU A 487 9.23 21.58 72.41
CA LEU A 487 10.28 22.58 72.22
C LEU A 487 10.49 23.43 73.48
N ALA A 488 9.40 23.92 74.08
CA ALA A 488 9.48 24.74 75.30
C ALA A 488 10.13 23.98 76.47
N ARG A 489 9.83 22.68 76.64
CA ARG A 489 10.51 21.83 77.64
C ARG A 489 11.98 21.61 77.32
N PHE A 490 12.32 21.57 76.04
CA PHE A 490 13.71 21.43 75.59
C PHE A 490 14.51 22.70 75.89
N ASP A 491 13.95 23.88 75.58
CA ASP A 491 14.55 25.19 75.92
C ASP A 491 14.73 25.35 77.43
N GLN A 492 13.72 24.97 78.23
CA GLN A 492 13.79 25.07 79.69
C GLN A 492 14.87 24.16 80.31
N LYS A 493 15.18 23.02 79.67
CA LYS A 493 16.31 22.16 80.08
C LYS A 493 17.66 22.76 79.73
N LEU A 494 17.74 23.54 78.65
CA LEU A 494 18.97 24.24 78.27
C LEU A 494 19.25 25.42 79.21
N GLU A 495 18.22 26.16 79.63
CA GLU A 495 18.36 27.30 80.55
C GLU A 495 18.82 26.91 81.96
N GLN A 496 18.56 25.68 82.42
CA GLN A 496 18.96 25.19 83.74
C GLN A 496 20.43 24.71 83.81
N THR A 497 21.16 24.75 82.70
CA THR A 497 22.57 24.36 82.66
C THR A 497 23.46 25.59 82.85
N THR A 498 23.72 25.99 84.09
CA THR A 498 24.69 27.04 84.40
C THR A 498 26.12 26.54 84.20
N VAL A 499 26.87 27.24 83.34
CA VAL A 499 28.29 26.98 83.08
C VAL A 499 29.13 27.41 84.28
N VAL A 500 29.71 26.46 85.02
CA VAL A 500 30.74 26.74 86.03
C VAL A 500 32.07 27.00 85.30
N LYS A 501 32.62 28.21 85.46
CA LYS A 501 33.92 28.61 84.90
C LYS A 501 35.03 28.36 85.93
N PRO A 502 36.01 27.47 85.69
CA PRO A 502 37.19 27.33 86.56
C PRO A 502 38.20 28.47 86.31
N PRO A 503 39.06 28.80 87.30
CA PRO A 503 40.02 29.89 87.18
C PRO A 503 41.17 29.54 86.23
N ALA A 504 41.70 30.56 85.57
CA ALA A 504 42.79 30.45 84.60
C ALA A 504 44.10 29.99 85.26
N GLY A 505 44.60 28.83 84.85
CA GLY A 505 45.92 28.30 85.20
C GLY A 505 46.66 27.83 83.94
N LYS A 506 47.85 28.40 83.71
CA LYS A 506 48.79 28.04 82.64
C LYS A 506 49.41 26.67 82.89
N GLY A 507 49.58 25.86 81.84
CA GLY A 507 50.33 24.61 81.88
C GLY A 507 50.65 24.10 80.47
N GLU A 508 51.94 23.97 80.20
CA GLU A 508 52.61 23.71 78.92
C GLU A 508 52.64 22.23 78.47
N PHE A 509 52.74 22.04 77.14
CA PHE A 509 53.47 21.00 76.36
C PHE A 509 53.38 19.49 76.71
N GLN A 510 53.14 18.63 75.68
CA GLN A 510 54.20 17.79 75.08
C GLN A 510 53.81 17.04 73.79
N MET A 511 54.77 17.01 72.85
CA MET A 511 54.84 16.25 71.60
C MET A 511 55.24 14.79 71.87
N GLY A 512 54.75 13.86 71.03
CA GLY A 512 55.25 12.48 70.94
C GLY A 512 55.32 12.01 69.48
N THR A 513 56.54 11.73 69.02
CA THR A 513 56.96 11.24 67.69
C THR A 513 57.17 9.72 67.63
N GLY A 514 57.02 9.13 66.43
CA GLY A 514 57.46 7.76 66.04
C GLY A 514 56.28 6.92 65.51
N GLY A 515 56.32 6.16 64.41
CA GLY A 515 57.36 5.73 63.45
C GLY A 515 56.70 4.92 62.29
N GLN A 516 57.39 4.86 61.16
CA GLN A 516 57.06 4.34 59.80
C GLN A 516 57.33 2.80 59.64
N PRO A 517 57.35 2.14 58.44
CA PRO A 517 56.62 2.26 57.14
C PRO A 517 56.28 0.89 56.42
N GLY A 518 55.64 0.93 55.24
CA GLY A 518 55.61 -0.13 54.19
C GLY A 518 54.18 -0.56 53.77
N ASN A 519 53.78 -0.73 52.51
CA ASN A 519 54.50 -1.09 51.29
C ASN A 519 53.76 -0.67 50.00
N GLN A 520 54.51 -0.52 48.90
CA GLN A 520 54.14 0.00 47.57
C GLN A 520 53.44 -1.02 46.65
N MET A 521 52.64 -0.55 45.68
CA MET A 521 52.75 -0.90 44.25
C MET A 521 51.96 0.06 43.33
N ASN A 522 52.66 0.57 42.31
CA ASN A 522 52.20 1.30 41.10
C ASN A 522 52.47 0.33 39.89
N PRO A 523 52.21 0.62 38.58
CA PRO A 523 51.66 1.82 37.94
C PRO A 523 50.71 1.61 36.73
N GLY A 524 50.13 2.70 36.22
CA GLY A 524 49.97 2.91 34.76
C GLY A 524 48.62 3.43 34.26
N GLY A 525 48.61 4.65 33.70
CA GLY A 525 47.54 5.16 32.84
C GLY A 525 47.35 6.68 32.91
N GLN A 526 48.07 7.42 32.06
CA GLN A 526 47.91 8.87 31.86
C GLN A 526 46.51 9.24 31.33
N PRO A 527 46.06 10.48 31.60
CA PRO A 527 45.33 11.25 30.59
C PRO A 527 45.99 12.61 30.31
N GLY A 528 46.08 12.96 29.02
CA GLY A 528 46.38 14.30 28.54
C GLY A 528 45.15 15.24 28.58
N PRO A 529 45.34 16.56 28.34
CA PRO A 529 44.46 17.59 28.87
C PRO A 529 43.56 18.27 27.82
N ASN A 530 42.41 18.80 28.27
CA ASN A 530 41.83 20.12 27.94
C ASN A 530 40.31 20.12 28.22
N ASN A 531 39.84 20.85 29.22
CA ASN A 531 39.45 22.27 29.20
C ASN A 531 38.07 22.49 28.56
N GLN A 532 37.04 22.68 29.41
CA GLN A 532 36.16 23.86 29.39
C GLN A 532 35.00 23.73 30.40
N ASN A 533 35.07 24.57 31.44
CA ASN A 533 33.90 25.06 32.16
C ASN A 533 32.94 25.77 31.17
N LYS A 534 31.67 25.38 31.14
CA LYS A 534 30.56 26.27 30.75
C LYS A 534 29.47 26.21 31.83
N PRO A 535 28.87 27.35 32.22
CA PRO A 535 27.73 27.34 33.12
C PRO A 535 26.47 26.86 32.38
N PHE A 536 25.57 26.23 33.14
CA PHE A 536 24.22 25.88 32.71
C PHE A 536 23.48 27.11 32.16
N THR A 537 22.98 27.01 30.93
CA THR A 537 22.08 28.00 30.34
C THR A 537 20.63 27.70 30.68
N ASP A 538 19.91 28.75 31.07
CA ASP A 538 18.48 28.79 31.36
C ASP A 538 17.66 28.28 30.16
N PRO A 539 16.76 27.29 30.32
CA PRO A 539 15.97 26.71 29.22
C PRO A 539 15.00 27.67 28.54
N ASN A 540 14.81 28.90 29.03
CA ASN A 540 13.79 29.83 28.53
C ASN A 540 14.32 31.01 27.70
N ASN A 541 15.62 31.08 27.40
CA ASN A 541 16.17 32.19 26.63
C ASN A 541 15.92 32.02 25.11
N HIS A 542 14.90 32.71 24.59
CA HIS A 542 14.56 32.73 23.16
C HIS A 542 15.41 33.79 22.42
N ASN A 543 16.70 33.51 22.23
CA ASN A 543 17.55 34.33 21.37
C ASN A 543 17.57 33.76 19.94
N PRO A 544 17.00 34.45 18.94
CA PRO A 544 16.88 33.94 17.57
C PRO A 544 18.21 33.86 16.79
N ASN A 545 19.32 34.36 17.35
CA ASN A 545 20.64 34.32 16.72
C ASN A 545 21.61 33.31 17.36
N ASP A 546 21.11 32.37 18.17
CA ASP A 546 21.93 31.31 18.77
C ASP A 546 22.19 30.17 17.74
N PRO A 547 23.45 29.90 17.36
CA PRO A 547 23.80 28.87 16.37
C PRO A 547 23.48 27.43 16.81
N ASP A 548 23.23 27.18 18.11
CA ASP A 548 22.85 25.87 18.64
C ASP A 548 21.33 25.71 18.86
N ASN A 549 20.51 26.63 18.33
CA ASN A 549 19.05 26.56 18.47
C ASN A 549 18.45 25.38 17.65
N PRO A 550 17.80 24.39 18.30
CA PRO A 550 17.29 23.20 17.64
C PRO A 550 16.10 23.44 16.69
N PHE A 551 15.55 24.65 16.64
CA PHE A 551 14.38 25.00 15.81
C PHE A 551 14.71 25.68 14.48
N HIS A 552 15.98 25.72 14.07
CA HIS A 552 16.39 26.53 12.92
C HIS A 552 16.03 25.95 11.53
N ASN A 553 15.39 24.77 11.45
CA ASN A 553 15.00 24.12 10.18
C ASN A 553 13.60 23.45 10.26
N LEU A 554 12.56 24.23 10.57
CA LEU A 554 11.16 23.83 10.39
C LEU A 554 10.37 24.91 9.64
#